data_AF-A0A1I8D0C0-F1
#
_entry.id   AF-A0A1I8D0C0-F1
#
_cell.length_a   1.000
_cell.length_b   1.000
_cell.length_c   1.000
_cell.angle_alpha   90.00
_cell.angle_beta   90.00
_cell.angle_gamma   90.00
#
_symmetry.space_group_name_H-M   'P 1'
#
loop_
_entity.id
_entity.type
_entity.pdbx_description
1 polymer ?
#
loop_
_entity_poly.entity_id
_entity_poly.type
_entity_poly.pdbx_seq_one_letter_code
_entity_poly.pdbx_strand_id
1 'polypeptide(L)'
;MTRLILLVSLGLISYCLAGSDEAVGRKCVQDFFKSYNFTDDAIPSFQKFIEPLIKNYDKSGAAAFKSDCGKFGTLRTCIKSCKSCQTSAYIPQTFGATNEDDSLQYTSLYNLSDYVCNAGAPAIAKNYQCLFKQLKEPSADTAACMKTFHTSKDPMTNCDAQIGFSTCIQKSLSKGCGTEAVPVACNVLRIVSLSIPLTKCENKFPKC
;
A
#
# COMPACT_ATOMS: atom_id res chain seq x y z
N MET A 1 47.11 23.37 22.84
CA MET A 1 46.64 23.30 21.44
C MET A 1 46.62 21.83 21.06
N THR A 2 45.57 21.07 21.39
CA THR A 2 44.29 20.92 20.67
C THR A 2 44.46 20.30 19.28
N ARG A 3 44.18 19.00 19.16
CA ARG A 3 43.20 18.37 18.22
C ARG A 3 43.38 16.85 18.31
N LEU A 4 42.54 16.16 19.09
CA LEU A 4 41.20 15.67 18.75
C LEU A 4 41.24 14.44 17.85
N ILE A 5 40.94 13.31 18.51
CA ILE A 5 40.66 11.97 18.03
C ILE A 5 39.75 12.00 16.80
N LEU A 6 40.22 11.44 15.68
CA LEU A 6 39.35 10.91 14.63
C LEU A 6 39.45 9.40 14.73
N LEU A 7 38.64 8.86 15.65
CA LEU A 7 38.13 7.51 15.56
C LEU A 7 37.59 7.36 14.14
N VAL A 8 38.26 6.52 13.37
CA VAL A 8 37.65 5.83 12.25
C VAL A 8 36.53 5.00 12.87
N SER A 9 35.36 5.62 13.01
CA SER A 9 34.13 4.86 13.01
C SER A 9 34.08 4.19 11.65
N LEU A 10 34.59 2.95 11.62
CA LEU A 10 33.92 1.88 10.93
C LEU A 10 32.44 2.04 11.27
N GLY A 11 31.73 2.79 10.44
CA GLY A 11 30.30 2.71 10.34
C GLY A 11 30.05 1.27 9.96
N LEU A 12 29.87 0.43 10.98
CA LEU A 12 29.15 -0.81 10.88
C LEU A 12 27.89 -0.42 10.09
N ILE A 13 27.90 -0.75 8.80
CA ILE A 13 26.68 -1.18 8.14
C ILE A 13 26.20 -2.25 9.11
N SER A 14 25.21 -1.89 9.93
CA SER A 14 24.53 -2.82 10.79
C SER A 14 23.90 -3.81 9.82
N TYR A 15 24.65 -4.85 9.48
CA TYR A 15 24.11 -6.15 9.17
C TYR A 15 23.37 -6.54 10.45
N CYS A 16 22.18 -5.94 10.66
CA CYS A 16 21.19 -6.44 11.58
C CYS A 16 21.15 -7.94 11.33
N LEU A 17 21.35 -8.75 12.38
CA LEU A 17 21.34 -10.21 12.36
C LEU A 17 20.28 -10.73 11.36
N ALA A 18 20.70 -10.93 10.11
CA ALA A 18 19.78 -11.01 8.99
C ALA A 18 19.00 -12.34 8.98
N GLY A 19 19.32 -13.26 9.89
CA GLY A 19 18.63 -14.55 9.98
C GLY A 19 17.33 -14.52 10.77
N SER A 20 17.35 -14.02 12.02
CA SER A 20 16.24 -14.23 12.97
C SER A 20 15.03 -13.35 12.65
N ASP A 21 15.28 -12.08 12.37
CA ASP A 21 14.23 -11.10 12.10
C ASP A 21 13.57 -11.37 10.73
N GLU A 22 14.36 -11.85 9.75
CA GLU A 22 13.86 -12.17 8.40
C GLU A 22 12.99 -13.43 8.43
N ALA A 23 13.39 -14.41 9.23
CA ALA A 23 12.58 -15.59 9.49
C ALA A 23 11.26 -15.24 10.18
N VAL A 24 11.27 -14.31 11.15
CA VAL A 24 10.04 -13.82 11.79
C VAL A 24 9.14 -13.10 10.78
N GLY A 25 9.69 -12.16 10.02
CA GLY A 25 8.94 -11.43 8.99
C GLY A 25 8.33 -12.37 7.94
N ARG A 26 9.11 -13.31 7.40
CA ARG A 26 8.62 -14.34 6.47
C ARG A 26 7.51 -15.17 7.09
N LYS A 27 7.67 -15.60 8.34
CA LYS A 27 6.63 -16.36 9.05
C LYS A 27 5.34 -15.55 9.17
N CYS A 28 5.43 -14.26 9.49
CA CYS A 28 4.26 -13.37 9.55
C CYS A 28 3.51 -13.33 8.21
N VAL A 29 4.25 -13.21 7.11
CA VAL A 29 3.68 -13.16 5.76
C VAL A 29 3.08 -14.52 5.36
N GLN A 30 3.76 -15.63 5.67
CA GLN A 30 3.22 -16.97 5.44
C GLN A 30 1.93 -17.22 6.23
N ASP A 31 1.89 -16.85 7.52
CA ASP A 31 0.69 -16.98 8.35
C ASP A 31 -0.46 -16.10 7.81
N PHE A 32 -0.14 -14.91 7.31
CA PHE A 32 -1.09 -14.05 6.62
C PHE A 32 -1.69 -14.76 5.39
N PHE A 33 -0.88 -15.31 4.50
CA PHE A 33 -1.37 -16.03 3.31
C PHE A 33 -2.14 -17.32 3.66
N LYS A 34 -1.74 -18.03 4.72
CA LYS A 34 -2.50 -19.17 5.26
C LYS A 34 -3.91 -18.77 5.71
N SER A 35 -4.10 -17.56 6.23
CA SER A 35 -5.45 -17.03 6.56
C SER A 35 -6.36 -16.82 5.32
N TYR A 36 -5.81 -16.94 4.12
CA TYR A 36 -6.52 -16.97 2.84
C TYR A 36 -6.48 -18.34 2.16
N ASN A 37 -6.08 -19.39 2.88
CA ASN A 37 -5.94 -20.76 2.39
C ASN A 37 -4.86 -20.94 1.30
N PHE A 38 -3.87 -20.06 1.22
CA PHE A 38 -2.65 -20.35 0.48
C PHE A 38 -1.74 -21.21 1.36
N THR A 39 -1.59 -22.48 1.00
CA THR A 39 -0.87 -23.50 1.77
C THR A 39 0.54 -23.77 1.26
N ASP A 40 0.89 -23.22 0.09
CA ASP A 40 2.23 -23.34 -0.46
C ASP A 40 3.22 -22.50 0.38
N ASP A 41 4.45 -23.00 0.57
CA ASP A 41 5.51 -22.23 1.25
C ASP A 41 5.96 -21.00 0.44
N ALA A 42 5.60 -20.98 -0.86
CA ALA A 42 5.84 -19.87 -1.76
C ALA A 42 4.73 -18.81 -1.67
N ILE A 43 5.15 -17.54 -1.63
CA ILE A 43 4.22 -16.41 -1.67
C ILE A 43 3.54 -16.37 -3.04
N PRO A 44 2.19 -16.31 -3.10
CA PRO A 44 1.48 -16.28 -4.38
C PRO A 44 1.85 -15.01 -5.16
N SER A 45 1.75 -15.05 -6.50
CA SER A 45 1.79 -13.81 -7.28
C SER A 45 0.68 -12.86 -6.81
N PHE A 46 0.90 -11.55 -6.92
CA PHE A 46 -0.06 -10.57 -6.43
C PHE A 46 -1.43 -10.74 -7.11
N GLN A 47 -1.43 -11.04 -8.41
CA GLN A 47 -2.64 -11.37 -9.17
C GLN A 47 -3.41 -12.56 -8.56
N LYS A 48 -2.71 -13.67 -8.26
CA LYS A 48 -3.31 -14.88 -7.68
C LYS A 48 -3.91 -14.60 -6.30
N PHE A 49 -3.30 -13.69 -5.55
CA PHE A 49 -3.81 -13.25 -4.26
C PHE A 49 -5.02 -12.31 -4.39
N ILE A 50 -4.94 -11.26 -5.20
CA ILE A 50 -5.92 -10.17 -5.21
C ILE A 50 -7.25 -10.56 -5.86
N GLU A 51 -7.24 -11.47 -6.85
CA GLU A 51 -8.45 -11.88 -7.57
C GLU A 51 -9.53 -12.50 -6.66
N PRO A 52 -9.23 -13.49 -5.80
CA PRO A 52 -10.17 -14.00 -4.81
C PRO A 52 -10.68 -12.93 -3.84
N LEU A 53 -9.83 -11.98 -3.44
CA LEU A 53 -10.23 -10.88 -2.54
C LEU A 53 -11.28 -10.00 -3.23
N ILE A 54 -11.05 -9.58 -4.46
CA ILE A 54 -12.00 -8.77 -5.24
C ILE A 54 -13.33 -9.52 -5.41
N LYS A 55 -13.30 -10.81 -5.72
CA LYS A 55 -14.52 -11.65 -5.81
C LYS A 55 -15.26 -11.73 -4.48
N ASN A 56 -14.55 -11.80 -3.35
CA ASN A 56 -15.16 -11.81 -2.03
C ASN A 56 -15.75 -10.43 -1.67
N TYR A 57 -15.08 -9.33 -2.04
CA TYR A 57 -15.57 -7.97 -1.92
C TYR A 57 -16.83 -7.72 -2.75
N ASP A 58 -16.92 -8.32 -3.93
CA ASP A 58 -18.12 -8.35 -4.77
C ASP A 58 -19.29 -9.04 -4.09
N LYS A 59 -19.05 -10.21 -3.51
CA LYS A 59 -20.10 -11.05 -2.93
C LYS A 59 -20.57 -10.56 -1.56
N SER A 60 -19.63 -10.17 -0.72
CA SER A 60 -19.83 -9.98 0.73
C SER A 60 -19.72 -8.52 1.16
N GLY A 61 -19.34 -7.63 0.25
CA GLY A 61 -19.30 -6.20 0.47
C GLY A 61 -18.40 -5.76 1.65
N ALA A 62 -18.86 -4.75 2.38
CA ALA A 62 -18.15 -4.17 3.53
C ALA A 62 -17.81 -5.19 4.64
N ALA A 63 -18.57 -6.29 4.75
CA ALA A 63 -18.28 -7.34 5.73
C ALA A 63 -16.97 -8.08 5.39
N ALA A 64 -16.73 -8.39 4.12
CA ALA A 64 -15.46 -8.96 3.68
C ALA A 64 -14.30 -7.99 3.88
N PHE A 65 -14.49 -6.71 3.54
CA PHE A 65 -13.49 -5.67 3.81
C PHE A 65 -13.10 -5.61 5.30
N LYS A 66 -14.10 -5.61 6.19
CA LYS A 66 -13.85 -5.61 7.64
C LYS A 66 -13.12 -6.87 8.11
N SER A 67 -13.47 -8.04 7.57
CA SER A 67 -12.78 -9.29 7.85
C SER A 67 -11.30 -9.25 7.41
N ASP A 68 -11.04 -8.76 6.20
CA ASP A 68 -9.68 -8.65 5.68
C ASP A 68 -8.85 -7.62 6.45
N CYS A 69 -9.47 -6.55 6.95
CA CYS A 69 -8.81 -5.63 7.87
C CYS A 69 -8.32 -6.29 9.16
N GLY A 70 -9.04 -7.29 9.69
CA GLY A 70 -8.57 -8.09 10.82
C GLY A 70 -7.31 -8.90 10.50
N LYS A 71 -7.25 -9.48 9.30
CA LYS A 71 -6.09 -10.24 8.82
C LYS A 71 -4.87 -9.34 8.61
N PHE A 72 -5.06 -8.18 7.97
CA PHE A 72 -4.00 -7.16 7.83
C PHE A 72 -3.55 -6.61 9.19
N GLY A 73 -4.45 -6.41 10.15
CA GLY A 73 -4.09 -6.01 11.51
C GLY A 73 -3.22 -7.05 12.23
N THR A 74 -3.51 -8.34 12.01
CA THR A 74 -2.69 -9.46 12.53
C THR A 74 -1.29 -9.45 11.92
N LEU A 75 -1.20 -9.31 10.58
CA LEU A 75 0.07 -9.20 9.87
C LEU A 75 0.92 -8.03 10.40
N ARG A 76 0.32 -6.84 10.53
CA ARG A 76 1.01 -5.64 11.07
C ARG A 76 1.54 -5.88 12.47
N THR A 77 0.74 -6.47 13.34
CA THR A 77 1.15 -6.73 14.72
C THR A 77 2.35 -7.68 14.75
N CYS A 78 2.32 -8.72 13.90
CA CYS A 78 3.41 -9.65 13.74
C CYS A 78 4.68 -8.95 13.23
N ILE A 79 4.60 -8.18 12.14
CA ILE A 79 5.73 -7.42 11.59
C ILE A 79 6.25 -6.37 12.59
N LYS A 80 5.38 -5.71 13.35
CA LYS A 80 5.77 -4.71 14.36
C LYS A 80 6.65 -5.29 15.47
N SER A 81 6.50 -6.58 15.76
CA SER A 81 7.37 -7.28 16.72
C SER A 81 8.81 -7.44 16.20
N CYS A 82 9.02 -7.33 14.89
CA CYS A 82 10.31 -7.33 14.22
C CYS A 82 10.73 -5.89 13.86
N LYS A 83 11.61 -5.28 14.66
CA LYS A 83 12.02 -3.87 14.47
C LYS A 83 12.75 -3.64 13.14
N SER A 84 13.58 -4.58 12.68
CA SER A 84 14.30 -4.47 11.41
C SER A 84 13.38 -4.67 10.19
N CYS A 85 12.23 -5.34 10.37
CA CYS A 85 11.26 -5.60 9.30
C CYS A 85 10.42 -4.39 8.89
N GLN A 86 10.56 -3.27 9.60
CA GLN A 86 9.76 -2.06 9.36
C GLN A 86 10.41 -1.09 8.36
N THR A 87 11.56 -1.44 7.80
CA THR A 87 12.25 -0.57 6.84
C THR A 87 11.72 -0.77 5.42
N SER A 88 11.74 0.29 4.61
CA SER A 88 11.29 0.26 3.21
C SER A 88 12.09 -0.71 2.33
N ALA A 89 13.32 -1.04 2.72
CA ALA A 89 14.14 -2.06 2.05
C ALA A 89 13.69 -3.49 2.39
N TYR A 90 13.09 -3.68 3.58
CA TYR A 90 12.81 -5.00 4.12
C TYR A 90 11.41 -5.49 3.82
N ILE A 91 10.41 -4.60 3.73
CA ILE A 91 9.05 -4.99 3.34
C ILE A 91 9.05 -5.70 1.97
N PRO A 92 9.71 -5.18 0.93
CA PRO A 92 9.84 -5.89 -0.35
C PRO A 92 10.45 -7.30 -0.23
N GLN A 93 11.51 -7.43 0.58
CA GLN A 93 12.23 -8.68 0.80
C GLN A 93 11.43 -9.68 1.65
N THR A 94 10.65 -9.18 2.62
CA THR A 94 9.81 -9.99 3.52
C THR A 94 8.60 -10.55 2.79
N PHE A 95 8.00 -9.75 1.91
CA PHE A 95 6.96 -10.21 1.00
C PHE A 95 7.50 -11.10 -0.12
N GLY A 96 8.82 -11.30 -0.21
CA GLY A 96 9.48 -12.45 -0.85
C GLY A 96 8.93 -12.86 -2.21
N ALA A 97 8.40 -11.88 -2.96
CA ALA A 97 7.73 -12.18 -4.19
C ALA A 97 8.79 -12.55 -5.24
N THR A 98 8.47 -13.50 -6.10
CA THR A 98 9.40 -14.06 -7.08
C THR A 98 9.90 -13.04 -8.11
N ASN A 99 9.30 -11.85 -8.16
CA ASN A 99 9.69 -10.72 -9.01
C ASN A 99 9.51 -9.38 -8.26
N GLU A 100 10.18 -8.34 -8.75
CA GLU A 100 10.18 -6.98 -8.19
C GLU A 100 8.78 -6.33 -8.22
N ASP A 101 7.99 -6.59 -9.27
CA ASP A 101 6.66 -6.00 -9.46
C ASP A 101 5.67 -6.44 -8.37
N ASP A 102 5.58 -7.75 -8.11
CA ASP A 102 4.73 -8.31 -7.06
C ASP A 102 5.17 -7.76 -5.69
N SER A 103 6.48 -7.60 -5.47
CA SER A 103 7.02 -7.06 -4.23
C SER A 103 6.59 -5.60 -3.98
N LEU A 104 6.62 -4.77 -5.03
CA LEU A 104 6.11 -3.39 -5.00
C LEU A 104 4.59 -3.34 -4.75
N GLN A 105 3.84 -4.25 -5.38
CA GLN A 105 2.39 -4.33 -5.22
C GLN A 105 1.99 -4.78 -3.82
N TYR A 106 2.66 -5.79 -3.25
CA TYR A 106 2.45 -6.22 -1.87
C TYR A 106 2.84 -5.14 -0.87
N THR A 107 3.96 -4.45 -1.09
CA THR A 107 4.37 -3.31 -0.25
C THR A 107 3.32 -2.20 -0.28
N SER A 108 2.82 -1.86 -1.46
CA SER A 108 1.76 -0.87 -1.64
C SER A 108 0.47 -1.29 -0.94
N LEU A 109 0.08 -2.56 -1.07
CA LEU A 109 -1.10 -3.11 -0.39
C LEU A 109 -0.91 -3.13 1.13
N TYR A 110 0.28 -3.45 1.63
CA TYR A 110 0.60 -3.40 3.04
C TYR A 110 0.56 -1.95 3.57
N ASN A 111 1.06 -0.96 2.85
CA ASN A 111 0.97 0.43 3.33
C ASN A 111 -0.48 0.95 3.24
N LEU A 112 -1.17 0.65 2.13
CA LEU A 112 -2.55 1.05 1.90
C LEU A 112 -3.51 0.45 2.94
N SER A 113 -3.31 -0.83 3.27
CA SER A 113 -4.16 -1.52 4.24
C SER A 113 -4.11 -0.87 5.64
N ASP A 114 -3.11 -0.04 5.95
CA ASP A 114 -3.02 0.64 7.26
C ASP A 114 -4.09 1.70 7.36
N TYR A 115 -4.12 2.55 6.35
CA TYR A 115 -5.03 3.65 6.28
C TYR A 115 -6.46 3.15 6.13
N VAL A 116 -6.72 2.29 5.13
CA VAL A 116 -8.08 1.86 4.81
C VAL A 116 -8.72 1.07 5.96
N CYS A 117 -7.93 0.32 6.74
CA CYS A 117 -8.43 -0.46 7.87
C CYS A 117 -8.49 0.30 9.21
N ASN A 118 -7.87 1.47 9.29
CA ASN A 118 -7.91 2.32 10.47
C ASN A 118 -8.63 3.65 10.15
N ALA A 119 -7.88 4.71 9.87
CA ALA A 119 -8.42 6.06 9.68
C ALA A 119 -9.46 6.16 8.55
N GLY A 120 -9.28 5.41 7.47
CA GLY A 120 -10.18 5.37 6.32
C GLY A 120 -11.39 4.45 6.48
N ALA A 121 -11.38 3.55 7.47
CA ALA A 121 -12.40 2.49 7.59
C ALA A 121 -13.84 3.02 7.69
N PRO A 122 -14.15 4.08 8.49
CA PRO A 122 -15.52 4.60 8.59
C PRO A 122 -16.03 5.14 7.25
N ALA A 123 -15.20 5.90 6.52
CA ALA A 123 -15.57 6.49 5.25
C ALA A 123 -15.70 5.43 4.15
N ILE A 124 -14.84 4.41 4.14
CA ILE A 124 -14.95 3.27 3.22
C ILE A 124 -16.20 2.47 3.52
N ALA A 125 -16.50 2.14 4.78
CA ALA A 125 -17.69 1.39 5.12
C ALA A 125 -18.98 2.12 4.70
N LYS A 126 -19.04 3.44 4.94
CA LYS A 126 -20.19 4.27 4.57
C LYS A 126 -20.37 4.39 3.06
N ASN A 127 -19.28 4.49 2.30
CA ASN A 127 -19.29 4.72 0.85
C ASN A 127 -18.93 3.47 0.03
N TYR A 128 -18.95 2.28 0.66
CA TYR A 128 -18.35 1.06 0.12
C TYR A 128 -18.87 0.74 -1.28
N GLN A 129 -20.19 0.69 -1.44
CA GLN A 129 -20.82 0.34 -2.71
C GLN A 129 -20.40 1.29 -3.84
N CYS A 130 -20.34 2.59 -3.56
CA CYS A 130 -19.95 3.56 -4.57
C CYS A 130 -18.46 3.47 -4.91
N LEU A 131 -17.60 3.49 -3.89
CA LEU A 131 -16.15 3.39 -4.07
C LEU A 131 -15.76 2.12 -4.82
N PHE A 132 -16.35 0.99 -4.44
CA PHE A 132 -16.08 -0.29 -5.05
C PHE A 132 -16.65 -0.39 -6.48
N LYS A 133 -17.82 0.21 -6.74
CA LYS A 133 -18.34 0.34 -8.11
C LYS A 133 -17.39 1.18 -8.98
N GLN A 134 -16.90 2.32 -8.50
CA GLN A 134 -15.96 3.17 -9.25
C GLN A 134 -14.60 2.47 -9.49
N LEU A 135 -14.20 1.54 -8.62
CA LEU A 135 -13.01 0.73 -8.85
C LEU A 135 -13.21 -0.31 -9.96
N LYS A 136 -14.37 -0.98 -9.99
CA LYS A 136 -14.68 -2.03 -10.99
C LYS A 136 -15.07 -1.46 -12.34
N GLU A 137 -15.91 -0.45 -12.32
CA GLU A 137 -16.51 0.21 -13.48
C GLU A 137 -16.31 1.72 -13.31
N PRO A 138 -15.09 2.22 -13.60
CA PRO A 138 -14.79 3.64 -13.49
C PRO A 138 -15.79 4.45 -14.30
N SER A 139 -16.33 5.51 -13.71
CA SER A 139 -17.13 6.47 -14.47
C SER A 139 -16.31 7.06 -15.62
N ALA A 140 -16.98 7.64 -16.63
CA ALA A 140 -16.29 8.33 -17.73
C ALA A 140 -15.31 9.40 -17.21
N ASP A 141 -15.68 10.12 -16.14
CA ASP A 141 -14.81 11.10 -15.48
C ASP A 141 -13.57 10.43 -14.87
N THR A 142 -13.75 9.30 -14.16
CA THR A 142 -12.65 8.53 -13.56
C THR A 142 -11.72 7.94 -14.62
N ALA A 143 -12.29 7.34 -15.66
CA ALA A 143 -11.56 6.77 -16.79
C ALA A 143 -10.76 7.85 -17.54
N ALA A 144 -11.32 9.05 -17.70
CA ALA A 144 -10.61 10.20 -18.26
C ALA A 144 -9.41 10.60 -17.39
N CYS A 145 -9.57 10.66 -16.07
CA CYS A 145 -8.45 10.91 -15.15
C CYS A 145 -7.33 9.88 -15.31
N MET A 146 -7.67 8.58 -15.35
CA MET A 146 -6.69 7.50 -15.53
C MET A 146 -5.99 7.60 -16.89
N LYS A 147 -6.74 7.89 -17.96
CA LYS A 147 -6.18 8.08 -19.29
C LYS A 147 -5.18 9.23 -19.30
N THR A 148 -5.55 10.40 -18.79
CA THR A 148 -4.65 11.56 -18.71
C THR A 148 -3.38 11.23 -17.95
N PHE A 149 -3.50 10.54 -16.82
CA PHE A 149 -2.35 10.08 -16.04
C PHE A 149 -1.45 9.16 -16.87
N HIS A 150 -1.99 8.08 -17.45
CA HIS A 150 -1.20 7.12 -18.24
C HIS A 150 -0.56 7.71 -19.50
N THR A 151 -1.16 8.76 -20.08
CA THR A 151 -0.58 9.46 -21.24
C THR A 151 0.46 10.52 -20.87
N SER A 152 0.64 10.83 -19.59
CA SER A 152 1.67 11.77 -19.15
C SER A 152 3.07 11.15 -19.27
N LYS A 153 4.10 11.99 -19.42
CA LYS A 153 5.48 11.54 -19.47
C LYS A 153 5.93 11.13 -18.06
N ASP A 154 6.40 9.87 -17.95
CA ASP A 154 6.90 9.26 -16.73
C ASP A 154 5.91 9.41 -15.54
N PRO A 155 4.66 8.93 -15.67
CA PRO A 155 3.56 9.21 -14.72
C PRO A 155 3.89 8.80 -13.29
N MET A 156 4.66 7.72 -13.17
CA MET A 156 5.07 7.16 -11.89
C MET A 156 6.19 7.95 -11.23
N THR A 157 6.91 8.85 -11.92
CA THR A 157 8.00 9.65 -11.30
C THR A 157 7.76 11.15 -11.39
N ASN A 158 6.75 11.57 -12.15
CA ASN A 158 6.37 12.96 -12.35
C ASN A 158 5.34 13.42 -11.30
N CYS A 159 5.75 14.30 -10.38
CA CYS A 159 4.87 14.80 -9.33
C CYS A 159 3.63 15.52 -9.89
N ASP A 160 3.76 16.29 -10.97
CA ASP A 160 2.64 17.07 -11.52
C ASP A 160 1.58 16.14 -12.12
N ALA A 161 2.00 15.04 -12.74
CA ALA A 161 1.09 14.00 -13.22
C ALA A 161 0.31 13.36 -12.07
N GLN A 162 0.98 13.02 -10.95
CA GLN A 162 0.32 12.41 -9.79
C GLN A 162 -0.61 13.38 -9.05
N ILE A 163 -0.22 14.65 -8.92
CA ILE A 163 -1.07 15.70 -8.33
C ILE A 163 -2.28 15.97 -9.21
N GLY A 164 -2.09 16.07 -10.52
CA GLY A 164 -3.17 16.24 -11.49
C GLY A 164 -4.15 15.06 -11.46
N PHE A 165 -3.62 13.83 -11.42
CA PHE A 165 -4.43 12.63 -11.28
C PHE A 165 -5.22 12.61 -9.96
N SER A 166 -4.56 12.91 -8.84
CA SER A 166 -5.20 12.97 -7.52
C SER A 166 -6.34 14.00 -7.49
N THR A 167 -6.09 15.20 -7.99
CA THR A 167 -7.10 16.26 -8.08
C THR A 167 -8.29 15.84 -8.95
N CYS A 168 -8.01 15.20 -10.09
CA CYS A 168 -9.03 14.72 -11.02
C CYS A 168 -9.91 13.62 -10.37
N ILE A 169 -9.29 12.62 -9.75
CA ILE A 169 -10.00 11.53 -9.06
C ILE A 169 -10.84 12.05 -7.90
N GLN A 170 -10.31 12.98 -7.11
CA GLN A 170 -11.07 13.61 -6.02
C GLN A 170 -12.33 14.30 -6.55
N LYS A 171 -12.23 15.05 -7.65
CA LYS A 171 -13.40 15.70 -8.27
C LYS A 171 -14.41 14.68 -8.80
N SER A 172 -13.93 13.64 -9.48
CA SER A 172 -14.77 12.57 -10.03
C SER A 172 -15.52 11.80 -8.92
N LEU A 173 -14.82 11.42 -7.84
CA LEU A 173 -15.41 10.71 -6.72
C LEU A 173 -16.31 11.60 -5.86
N SER A 174 -16.01 12.89 -5.72
CA SER A 174 -16.92 13.85 -5.07
C SER A 174 -18.27 13.88 -5.78
N LYS A 175 -18.26 13.91 -7.13
CA LYS A 175 -19.47 13.91 -7.96
C LYS A 175 -20.21 12.56 -7.94
N GLY A 176 -19.47 11.44 -7.94
CA GLY A 176 -20.05 10.10 -8.03
C GLY A 176 -20.45 9.46 -6.69
N CYS A 177 -19.65 9.69 -5.64
CA CYS A 177 -19.73 9.05 -4.33
C CYS A 177 -19.92 10.02 -3.15
N GLY A 178 -20.01 11.33 -3.43
CA GLY A 178 -20.15 12.36 -2.41
C GLY A 178 -18.81 12.84 -1.84
N THR A 179 -18.84 13.99 -1.17
CA THR A 179 -17.64 14.67 -0.65
C THR A 179 -16.91 13.85 0.42
N GLU A 180 -17.58 12.95 1.13
CA GLU A 180 -16.97 12.09 2.14
C GLU A 180 -16.07 10.99 1.55
N ALA A 181 -16.20 10.69 0.26
CA ALA A 181 -15.30 9.77 -0.45
C ALA A 181 -13.96 10.43 -0.82
N VAL A 182 -13.89 11.77 -0.82
CA VAL A 182 -12.72 12.53 -1.26
C VAL A 182 -11.50 12.29 -0.36
N PRO A 183 -11.59 12.36 0.98
CA PRO A 183 -10.45 12.10 1.85
C PRO A 183 -9.92 10.67 1.71
N VAL A 184 -10.80 9.68 1.44
CA VAL A 184 -10.38 8.30 1.17
C VAL A 184 -9.49 8.24 -0.05
N ALA A 185 -9.96 8.73 -1.19
CA ALA A 185 -9.22 8.70 -2.43
C ALA A 185 -7.92 9.49 -2.38
N CYS A 186 -7.95 10.68 -1.76
CA CYS A 186 -6.77 11.51 -1.59
C CYS A 186 -5.69 10.78 -0.78
N ASN A 187 -6.04 10.22 0.38
CA ASN A 187 -5.09 9.51 1.24
C ASN A 187 -4.60 8.21 0.60
N VAL A 188 -5.47 7.44 -0.07
CA VAL A 188 -5.08 6.24 -0.82
C VAL A 188 -4.03 6.60 -1.88
N LEU A 189 -4.30 7.60 -2.70
CA LEU A 189 -3.38 8.02 -3.77
C LEU A 189 -2.07 8.55 -3.19
N ARG A 190 -2.13 9.38 -2.14
CA ARG A 190 -0.93 9.86 -1.42
C ARG A 190 -0.10 8.68 -0.91
N ILE A 191 -0.70 7.67 -0.29
CA ILE A 191 0.03 6.51 0.23
C ILE A 191 0.67 5.69 -0.90
N VAL A 192 -0.07 5.41 -1.98
CA VAL A 192 0.47 4.66 -3.12
C VAL A 192 1.64 5.43 -3.76
N SER A 193 1.46 6.74 -3.99
CA SER A 193 2.49 7.62 -4.52
C SER A 193 3.75 7.69 -3.65
N LEU A 194 3.60 7.68 -2.33
CA LEU A 194 4.74 7.74 -1.39
C LEU A 194 5.33 6.36 -1.04
N SER A 195 4.62 5.27 -1.35
CA SER A 195 5.13 3.89 -1.16
C SER A 195 6.12 3.48 -2.24
N ILE A 196 6.09 4.16 -3.38
CA ILE A 196 7.11 4.11 -4.42
C ILE A 196 8.21 5.11 -4.01
N PRO A 197 9.51 4.92 -4.36
CA PRO A 197 10.60 5.85 -4.04
C PRO A 197 10.46 7.23 -4.72
N LEU A 198 9.41 7.97 -4.36
CA LEU A 198 9.04 9.30 -4.82
C LEU A 198 8.94 10.24 -3.63
N THR A 199 9.86 10.12 -2.67
CA THR A 199 10.05 11.10 -1.58
C THR A 199 10.14 12.53 -2.09
N LYS A 200 10.49 12.73 -3.38
CA LYS A 200 10.49 14.02 -4.09
C LYS A 200 9.12 14.71 -4.20
N CYS A 201 8.01 13.99 -4.05
CA CYS A 201 6.66 14.56 -4.21
C CYS A 201 5.92 14.79 -2.88
N GLU A 202 6.48 14.40 -1.73
CA GLU A 202 5.80 14.39 -0.43
C GLU A 202 5.20 15.74 -0.02
N ASN A 203 5.95 16.82 -0.24
CA ASN A 203 5.54 18.19 0.11
C ASN A 203 4.68 18.87 -0.96
N LYS A 204 4.37 18.18 -2.07
CA LYS A 204 3.62 18.74 -3.20
C LYS A 204 2.20 18.19 -3.30
N PHE A 205 1.87 17.10 -2.59
CA PHE A 205 0.51 16.59 -2.57
C PHE A 205 -0.44 17.56 -1.86
N PRO A 206 -1.67 17.74 -2.37
CA PRO A 206 -2.69 18.51 -1.67
C PRO A 206 -2.96 17.89 -0.30
N LYS A 207 -3.41 18.73 0.65
CA LYS A 207 -3.87 18.23 1.94
C LYS A 207 -5.11 17.36 1.73
N CYS A 208 -4.98 16.11 2.17
CA CYS A 208 -6.06 15.20 2.48
C CYS A 208 -6.38 15.35 3.98
#